data_AF-A0A954MD92-F1
#
_entry.id   AF-A0A954MD92-F1
#
_cell.length_a   1.000
_cell.length_b   1.000
_cell.length_c   1.000
_cell.angle_alpha   90.00
_cell.angle_beta   90.00
_cell.angle_gamma   90.00
#
_symmetry.space_group_name_H-M   'P 1'
#
loop_
_entity.id
_entity.type
_entity.pdbx_description
1 polymer ?
#
loop_
_entity_poly.entity_id
_entity_poly.type
_entity_poly.pdbx_seq_one_letter_code
_entity_poly.pdbx_strand_id
1 'polypeptide(L)'
;VSSVALFCSVRCQTSGRAASLASGILLLFFLSGPLLSSVSGLSGVSWITPEVSRLCSDLYQQQQSASVITRLLDIFRTTGGVSFFSAQFVSNIAASVVLFLLSVALFNRYSEPVEDTTHGTSVRVRRHTVGRCWSAPLVWKDFLFMTGGKPFFIVKLVAYALLACGFAWFNRHQHNWHGEWLNAELTSTALRTVIGFLTVEALLYSSNSLFLEVRQQAIGPLRMVPIPTSVALFQKAAACFIAMLPGMMTALALIIYRPSVLWSDRGVAEQTIAWLFVVFVSTHLTVLLSLYVRWAALPLAVLATSISFGCFVPLIMGMNAITRSVAAVNGIPFHVWTGVAVNFVWLWLFVLLPIEIEIVRRWNTLSGE
;
A
#
# COMPACT_ATOMS: atom_id res chain seq x y z
N VAL A 1 -18.11 -13.35 3.52
CA VAL A 1 -16.65 -13.33 3.80
C VAL A 1 -16.02 -14.71 3.69
N SER A 2 -16.44 -15.70 4.50
CA SER A 2 -15.81 -17.03 4.54
C SER A 2 -15.78 -17.75 3.18
N SER A 3 -16.88 -17.77 2.44
CA SER A 3 -16.94 -18.44 1.12
C SER A 3 -16.13 -17.74 0.04
N VAL A 4 -15.95 -16.42 0.15
CA VAL A 4 -15.00 -15.67 -0.70
C VAL A 4 -13.57 -16.10 -0.36
N ALA A 5 -13.22 -16.18 0.92
CA ALA A 5 -11.90 -16.63 1.34
C ALA A 5 -11.60 -18.07 0.90
N LEU A 6 -12.59 -18.98 1.00
CA LEU A 6 -12.49 -20.35 0.50
C LEU A 6 -12.24 -20.36 -1.01
N PHE A 7 -13.04 -19.62 -1.79
CA PHE A 7 -12.84 -19.50 -3.24
C PHE A 7 -11.45 -18.98 -3.62
N CYS A 8 -10.98 -17.95 -2.91
CA CYS A 8 -9.64 -17.39 -3.11
C CYS A 8 -8.54 -18.42 -2.77
N SER A 9 -8.76 -19.25 -1.75
CA SER A 9 -7.85 -20.32 -1.34
C SER A 9 -7.74 -21.43 -2.37
N VAL A 10 -8.86 -21.83 -2.99
CA VAL A 10 -8.84 -22.83 -4.06
C VAL A 10 -8.13 -22.32 -5.30
N ARG A 11 -8.33 -21.04 -5.65
CA ARG A 11 -7.74 -20.43 -6.84
C ARG A 11 -6.24 -20.16 -6.71
N CYS A 12 -5.76 -19.86 -5.50
CA CYS A 12 -4.39 -19.41 -5.30
C CYS A 12 -3.49 -20.55 -4.81
N GLN A 13 -2.34 -20.72 -5.46
CA GLN A 13 -1.33 -21.72 -5.09
C GLN A 13 -0.73 -21.50 -3.69
N THR A 14 -0.83 -20.28 -3.15
CA THR A 14 -0.27 -19.95 -1.83
C THR A 14 -1.29 -19.24 -0.96
N SER A 15 -1.27 -19.53 0.34
CA SER A 15 -2.15 -18.90 1.33
C SER A 15 -2.01 -17.38 1.37
N GLY A 16 -0.80 -16.85 1.10
CA GLY A 16 -0.56 -15.42 1.01
C GLY A 16 -1.31 -14.76 -0.15
N ARG A 17 -1.30 -15.39 -1.34
CA ARG A 17 -2.04 -14.90 -2.51
C ARG A 17 -3.55 -15.04 -2.34
N ALA A 18 -4.00 -16.13 -1.71
CA ALA A 18 -5.41 -16.31 -1.37
C ALA A 18 -5.90 -15.20 -0.44
N ALA A 19 -5.15 -14.92 0.63
CA ALA A 19 -5.47 -13.88 1.59
C ALA A 19 -5.45 -12.49 0.94
N SER A 20 -4.44 -12.17 0.11
CA SER A 20 -4.38 -10.87 -0.56
C SER A 20 -5.52 -10.67 -1.57
N LEU A 21 -5.90 -11.71 -2.31
CA LEU A 21 -7.02 -11.65 -3.25
C LEU A 21 -8.36 -11.52 -2.51
N ALA A 22 -8.57 -12.30 -1.44
CA ALA A 22 -9.76 -12.19 -0.60
C ALA A 22 -9.89 -10.80 0.04
N SER A 23 -8.80 -10.30 0.64
CA SER A 23 -8.74 -8.95 1.21
C SER A 23 -8.97 -7.88 0.15
N GLY A 24 -8.40 -8.03 -1.05
CA GLY A 24 -8.61 -7.11 -2.16
C GLY A 24 -10.08 -7.06 -2.60
N ILE A 25 -10.74 -8.21 -2.75
CA ILE A 25 -12.18 -8.27 -3.09
C ILE A 25 -13.01 -7.60 -2.00
N LEU A 26 -12.76 -7.91 -0.73
CA LEU A 26 -13.50 -7.34 0.39
C LEU A 26 -13.29 -5.83 0.50
N LEU A 27 -12.04 -5.38 0.36
CA LEU A 27 -11.68 -3.97 0.38
C LEU A 27 -12.36 -3.21 -0.76
N LEU A 28 -12.35 -3.76 -1.99
CA LEU A 28 -13.10 -3.19 -3.12
C LEU A 28 -14.60 -3.14 -2.84
N PHE A 29 -15.17 -4.20 -2.27
CA PHE A 29 -16.59 -4.23 -1.91
C PHE A 29 -16.94 -3.15 -0.87
N PHE A 30 -16.12 -2.97 0.17
CA PHE A 30 -16.36 -1.96 1.20
C PHE A 30 -16.10 -0.52 0.70
N LEU A 31 -15.07 -0.31 -0.13
CA LEU A 31 -14.78 1.00 -0.73
C LEU A 31 -15.77 1.38 -1.83
N SER A 32 -16.37 0.40 -2.51
CA SER A 32 -17.33 0.67 -3.58
C SER A 32 -18.54 1.48 -3.09
N GLY A 33 -18.99 1.29 -1.85
CA GLY A 33 -20.11 2.06 -1.29
C GLY A 33 -19.85 3.58 -1.28
N PRO A 34 -18.82 4.07 -0.55
CA PRO A 34 -18.43 5.47 -0.58
C PRO A 34 -18.16 5.99 -2.00
N LEU A 35 -17.42 5.24 -2.83
CA LEU A 35 -17.10 5.65 -4.19
C LEU A 35 -18.36 5.83 -5.05
N LEU A 36 -19.26 4.85 -5.05
CA LEU A 36 -20.52 4.91 -5.80
C LEU A 36 -21.41 6.05 -5.28
N SER A 37 -21.45 6.27 -3.97
CA SER A 37 -22.20 7.39 -3.38
C SER A 37 -21.65 8.74 -3.84
N SER A 38 -20.33 8.92 -3.82
CA SER A 38 -19.68 10.14 -4.28
C SER A 38 -19.93 10.37 -5.77
N VAL A 39 -19.87 9.33 -6.60
CA VAL A 39 -20.17 9.44 -8.04
C VAL A 39 -21.64 9.76 -8.29
N SER A 40 -22.56 9.13 -7.55
CA SER A 40 -23.99 9.41 -7.68
C SER A 40 -24.35 10.84 -7.24
N GLY A 41 -23.67 11.38 -6.22
CA GLY A 41 -23.82 12.74 -5.74
C GLY A 41 -23.28 13.82 -6.69
N LEU A 42 -22.52 13.44 -7.72
CA LEU A 42 -22.08 14.32 -8.80
C LEU A 42 -23.15 14.45 -9.92
N SER A 43 -24.42 14.15 -9.63
CA SER A 43 -25.53 14.38 -10.56
C SER A 43 -25.63 15.86 -10.91
N GLY A 44 -25.27 16.23 -12.13
CA GLY A 44 -25.25 17.63 -12.60
C GLY A 44 -23.93 18.07 -13.22
N VAL A 45 -22.89 17.23 -13.19
CA VAL A 45 -21.64 17.52 -13.93
C VAL A 45 -21.75 17.00 -15.37
N SER A 46 -21.37 17.85 -16.34
CA SER A 46 -21.59 17.65 -17.78
C SER A 46 -21.01 16.38 -18.41
N TRP A 47 -20.08 15.70 -17.73
CA TRP A 47 -19.40 14.50 -18.23
C TRP A 47 -19.96 13.18 -17.68
N ILE A 48 -20.82 13.23 -16.65
CA ILE A 48 -21.51 12.03 -16.15
C ILE A 48 -22.89 12.04 -16.77
N THR A 49 -23.14 11.10 -17.67
CA THR A 49 -24.48 10.95 -18.25
C THR A 49 -25.47 10.57 -17.14
N PRO A 50 -26.73 11.03 -17.21
CA PRO A 50 -27.73 10.73 -16.19
C PRO A 50 -27.95 9.22 -16.03
N GLU A 51 -27.70 8.42 -17.07
CA GLU A 51 -27.73 6.96 -17.01
C GLU A 51 -26.62 6.39 -16.12
N VAL A 52 -25.40 6.95 -16.17
CA VAL A 52 -24.29 6.50 -15.32
C VAL A 52 -24.56 6.87 -13.86
N SER A 53 -25.09 8.06 -13.59
CA SER A 53 -25.46 8.47 -12.23
C SER A 53 -26.55 7.54 -11.66
N ARG A 54 -27.57 7.21 -12.46
CA ARG A 54 -28.61 6.23 -12.08
C ARG A 54 -28.02 4.85 -11.82
N LEU A 55 -27.20 4.34 -12.73
CA LEU A 55 -26.53 3.05 -12.56
C LEU A 55 -25.69 3.02 -11.28
N CYS A 56 -24.92 4.08 -11.01
CA CYS A 56 -24.14 4.20 -9.78
C CYS A 56 -25.03 4.25 -8.53
N SER A 57 -26.18 4.93 -8.59
CA SER A 57 -27.13 4.98 -7.48
C SER A 57 -27.80 3.62 -7.23
N ASP A 58 -28.13 2.88 -8.29
CA ASP A 58 -28.72 1.54 -8.21
C ASP A 58 -27.70 0.54 -7.65
N LEU A 59 -26.47 0.57 -8.16
CA LEU A 59 -25.37 -0.24 -7.65
C LEU A 59 -25.03 0.12 -6.20
N TYR A 60 -25.08 1.41 -5.83
CA TYR A 60 -24.91 1.85 -4.46
C TYR A 60 -25.99 1.26 -3.56
N GLN A 61 -27.27 1.35 -3.94
CA GLN A 61 -28.38 0.77 -3.17
C GLN A 61 -28.25 -0.75 -3.03
N GLN A 62 -27.89 -1.44 -4.12
CA GLN A 62 -27.63 -2.88 -4.09
C GLN A 62 -26.48 -3.23 -3.14
N GLN A 63 -25.37 -2.47 -3.19
CA GLN A 63 -24.24 -2.65 -2.30
C GLN A 63 -24.61 -2.41 -0.83
N GLN A 64 -25.37 -1.35 -0.54
CA GLN A 64 -25.82 -1.04 0.82
C GLN A 64 -26.79 -2.10 1.35
N SER A 65 -27.63 -2.67 0.48
CA SER A 65 -28.53 -3.77 0.86
C SER A 65 -27.77 -5.06 1.21
N ALA A 66 -26.58 -5.27 0.63
CA ALA A 66 -25.72 -6.40 0.92
C ALA A 66 -24.78 -6.15 2.13
N SER A 67 -24.48 -4.89 2.45
CA SER A 67 -23.49 -4.48 3.45
C SER A 67 -23.87 -4.86 4.89
N VAL A 68 -22.94 -5.49 5.63
CA VAL A 68 -23.16 -5.84 7.06
C VAL A 68 -23.19 -4.60 7.95
N ILE A 69 -22.45 -3.55 7.57
CA ILE A 69 -22.33 -2.33 8.38
C ILE A 69 -23.67 -1.59 8.43
N THR A 70 -24.38 -1.46 7.32
CA THR A 70 -25.71 -0.84 7.27
C THR A 70 -26.70 -1.59 8.14
N ARG A 71 -26.72 -2.93 8.05
CA ARG A 71 -27.60 -3.75 8.88
C ARG A 71 -27.30 -3.62 10.37
N LEU A 72 -26.03 -3.59 10.75
CA LEU A 72 -25.63 -3.32 12.13
C LEU A 72 -26.12 -1.95 12.58
N LEU A 73 -25.96 -0.91 11.75
CA LEU A 73 -26.46 0.43 12.05
C LEU A 73 -27.98 0.45 12.18
N ASP A 74 -28.73 -0.27 11.34
CA ASP A 74 -30.19 -0.36 11.43
C ASP A 74 -30.64 -1.03 12.73
N ILE A 75 -29.95 -2.11 13.13
CA ILE A 75 -30.18 -2.80 14.42
C ILE A 75 -29.89 -1.85 15.59
N PHE A 76 -28.83 -1.05 15.52
CA PHE A 76 -28.51 -0.07 16.56
C PHE A 76 -29.44 1.14 16.55
N ARG A 77 -30.05 1.49 15.41
CA ARG A 77 -30.87 2.70 15.23
C ARG A 77 -32.34 2.54 15.60
N THR A 78 -32.90 1.34 15.75
CA THR A 78 -34.35 1.19 15.94
C THR A 78 -34.84 0.21 16.99
N THR A 79 -35.79 0.71 17.79
CA THR A 79 -36.78 0.08 18.68
C THR A 79 -37.90 -0.67 17.93
N GLY A 80 -37.72 -0.98 16.64
CA GLY A 80 -38.72 -1.61 15.77
C GLY A 80 -38.44 -3.10 15.49
N GLY A 81 -39.47 -3.83 15.04
CA GLY A 81 -39.43 -5.28 14.80
C GLY A 81 -38.40 -5.70 13.76
N VAL A 82 -37.19 -6.03 14.21
CA VAL A 82 -36.13 -6.60 13.36
C VAL A 82 -36.53 -8.01 12.96
N SER A 83 -36.81 -8.23 11.68
CA SER A 83 -36.99 -9.59 11.15
C SER A 83 -35.63 -10.29 11.00
N PHE A 84 -35.55 -11.55 11.45
CA PHE A 84 -34.37 -12.39 11.23
C PHE A 84 -34.12 -12.67 9.75
N PHE A 85 -35.19 -12.91 8.98
CA PHE A 85 -35.12 -13.16 7.54
C PHE A 85 -35.24 -11.86 6.74
N SER A 86 -34.15 -11.09 6.69
CA SER A 86 -34.01 -9.96 5.76
C SER A 86 -33.68 -10.46 4.34
N ALA A 87 -34.04 -9.70 3.31
CA ALA A 87 -33.60 -9.94 1.94
C ALA A 87 -32.06 -10.04 1.83
N GLN A 88 -31.34 -9.30 2.68
CA GLN A 88 -29.88 -9.38 2.80
C GLN A 88 -29.37 -10.75 3.26
N PHE A 89 -30.07 -11.39 4.20
CA PHE A 89 -29.68 -12.70 4.71
C PHE A 89 -29.79 -13.75 3.60
N VAL A 90 -30.90 -13.73 2.86
CA VAL A 90 -31.15 -14.64 1.74
C VAL A 90 -30.14 -14.41 0.62
N SER A 91 -29.87 -13.16 0.23
CA SER A 91 -28.90 -12.85 -0.84
C SER A 91 -27.47 -13.26 -0.46
N ASN A 92 -27.06 -13.05 0.79
CA ASN A 92 -25.74 -13.45 1.28
C ASN A 92 -25.58 -14.98 1.36
N ILE A 93 -26.62 -15.70 1.78
CA ILE A 93 -26.61 -17.17 1.74
C ILE A 93 -26.55 -17.67 0.31
N ALA A 94 -27.37 -17.13 -0.59
CA ALA A 94 -27.35 -17.52 -2.00
C ALA A 94 -25.97 -17.30 -2.63
N ALA A 95 -25.37 -16.11 -2.43
CA ALA A 95 -24.02 -15.81 -2.90
C ALA A 95 -22.96 -16.74 -2.28
N SER A 96 -23.09 -17.06 -0.98
CA SER A 96 -22.22 -18.00 -0.28
C SER A 96 -22.28 -19.41 -0.87
N VAL A 97 -23.48 -19.92 -1.14
CA VAL A 97 -23.71 -21.24 -1.75
C VAL A 97 -23.13 -21.28 -3.16
N VAL A 98 -23.38 -20.25 -3.99
CA VAL A 98 -22.81 -20.15 -5.34
C VAL A 98 -21.29 -20.17 -5.29
N LEU A 99 -20.66 -19.36 -4.43
CA LEU A 99 -19.21 -19.34 -4.28
C LEU A 99 -18.65 -20.65 -3.75
N PHE A 100 -19.35 -21.31 -2.84
CA PHE A 100 -18.97 -22.62 -2.34
C PHE A 100 -18.99 -23.68 -3.45
N LEU A 101 -20.09 -23.76 -4.21
CA LEU A 101 -20.20 -24.68 -5.35
C LEU A 101 -19.15 -24.41 -6.42
N LEU A 102 -18.90 -23.14 -6.74
CA LEU A 102 -17.85 -22.73 -7.67
C LEU A 102 -16.46 -23.17 -7.17
N SER A 103 -16.22 -23.05 -5.86
CA SER A 103 -14.97 -23.49 -5.25
C SER A 103 -14.80 -25.00 -5.31
N VAL A 104 -15.86 -25.78 -5.03
CA VAL A 104 -15.85 -27.24 -5.14
C VAL A 104 -15.61 -27.67 -6.58
N ALA A 105 -16.28 -27.04 -7.55
CA ALA A 105 -16.10 -27.35 -8.97
C ALA A 105 -14.68 -27.07 -9.47
N LEU A 106 -14.06 -26.00 -8.98
CA LEU A 106 -12.70 -25.61 -9.36
C LEU A 106 -11.61 -26.32 -8.55
N PHE A 107 -11.95 -26.93 -7.41
CA PHE A 107 -10.99 -27.60 -6.53
C PHE A 107 -10.22 -28.68 -7.26
N ASN A 108 -10.91 -29.62 -7.92
CA ASN A 108 -10.25 -30.70 -8.65
C ASN A 108 -9.34 -30.17 -9.77
N ARG A 109 -9.73 -29.09 -10.43
CA ARG A 109 -8.95 -28.48 -11.52
C ARG A 109 -7.67 -27.80 -11.03
N TYR A 110 -7.68 -27.22 -9.83
CA TYR A 110 -6.53 -26.47 -9.29
C TYR A 110 -5.71 -27.25 -8.26
N SER A 111 -6.25 -28.34 -7.73
CA SER A 111 -5.58 -29.23 -6.78
C SER A 111 -5.04 -30.51 -7.42
N GLU A 112 -5.17 -30.66 -8.74
CA GLU A 112 -4.53 -31.74 -9.48
C GLU A 112 -3.02 -31.70 -9.21
N PRO A 113 -2.42 -32.77 -8.63
CA PRO A 113 -1.01 -32.80 -8.34
C PRO A 113 -0.25 -32.63 -9.66
N VAL A 114 0.67 -31.67 -9.71
CA VAL A 114 1.61 -31.57 -10.81
C VAL A 114 2.50 -32.81 -10.68
N GLU A 115 2.22 -33.84 -11.46
CA GLU A 115 3.14 -34.96 -11.59
C GLU A 115 4.47 -34.38 -12.09
N ASP A 116 5.54 -34.62 -11.33
CA ASP A 116 6.92 -34.33 -11.73
C ASP A 116 7.27 -35.28 -12.90
N THR A 117 6.71 -35.01 -14.08
CA THR A 117 7.13 -35.70 -15.29
C THR A 117 8.58 -35.34 -15.55
N THR A 118 9.45 -36.36 -15.54
CA THR A 118 10.89 -36.33 -15.82
C THR A 118 11.25 -35.65 -17.15
N HIS A 119 10.27 -35.42 -18.03
CA HIS A 119 10.39 -34.60 -19.22
C HIS A 119 9.45 -33.40 -19.13
N GLY A 120 10.03 -32.25 -18.75
CA GLY A 120 9.40 -30.95 -18.48
C GLY A 120 8.53 -30.37 -19.61
N THR A 121 7.40 -31.02 -19.86
CA THR A 121 6.35 -30.58 -20.79
C THR A 121 5.05 -30.31 -20.03
N SER A 122 5.13 -29.74 -18.83
CA SER A 122 3.93 -29.19 -18.19
C SER A 122 3.49 -27.93 -18.95
N VAL A 123 2.44 -28.07 -19.74
CA VAL A 123 1.47 -27.05 -20.19
C VAL A 123 2.00 -25.60 -20.22
N ARG A 124 2.70 -25.28 -21.32
CA ARG A 124 2.56 -24.13 -22.25
C ARG A 124 2.16 -22.71 -21.79
N VAL A 125 2.00 -22.38 -20.52
CA VAL A 125 2.13 -20.98 -20.08
C VAL A 125 3.59 -20.80 -19.72
N ARG A 126 4.41 -20.57 -20.75
CA ARG A 126 5.83 -20.25 -20.61
C ARG A 126 5.90 -19.01 -19.71
N ARG A 127 6.03 -19.23 -18.39
CA ARG A 127 6.31 -18.17 -17.42
C ARG A 127 7.44 -17.37 -18.04
N HIS A 128 7.26 -16.07 -18.17
CA HIS A 128 8.25 -15.18 -18.77
C HIS A 128 9.64 -15.61 -18.29
N THR A 129 10.48 -16.04 -19.23
CA THR A 129 11.77 -16.66 -18.93
C THR A 129 12.50 -15.74 -17.97
N VAL A 130 12.80 -16.27 -16.78
CA VAL A 130 13.50 -15.54 -15.73
C VAL A 130 14.80 -15.01 -16.34
N GLY A 131 14.93 -13.69 -16.42
CA GLY A 131 16.09 -13.05 -17.07
C GLY A 131 17.39 -13.38 -16.34
N ARG A 132 18.53 -13.06 -16.96
CA ARG A 132 19.84 -13.20 -16.31
C ARG A 132 19.88 -12.41 -15.00
N CYS A 133 20.48 -13.01 -13.97
CA CYS A 133 20.73 -12.36 -12.69
C CYS A 133 21.58 -11.08 -12.88
N TRP A 134 21.22 -10.02 -12.16
CA TRP A 134 22.00 -8.77 -12.15
C TRP A 134 23.28 -8.90 -11.31
N SER A 135 24.13 -7.87 -11.32
CA SER A 135 25.33 -7.78 -10.47
C SER A 135 25.02 -7.83 -8.97
N ALA A 136 23.82 -7.40 -8.56
CA ALA A 136 23.31 -7.51 -7.20
C ALA A 136 22.25 -8.63 -7.13
N PRO A 137 22.63 -9.86 -6.76
CA PRO A 137 21.76 -11.02 -6.87
C PRO A 137 20.55 -10.96 -5.93
N LEU A 138 20.70 -10.40 -4.72
CA LEU A 138 19.59 -10.28 -3.77
C LEU A 138 18.58 -9.23 -4.22
N VAL A 139 19.05 -8.12 -4.77
CA VAL A 139 18.19 -7.09 -5.35
C VAL A 139 17.35 -7.67 -6.48
N TRP A 140 17.99 -8.41 -7.38
CA TRP A 140 17.32 -9.06 -8.51
C TRP A 140 16.30 -10.11 -8.06
N LYS A 141 16.67 -10.96 -7.09
CA LYS A 141 15.79 -11.99 -6.51
C LYS A 141 14.54 -11.34 -5.93
N ASP A 142 14.70 -10.36 -5.05
CA ASP A 142 13.57 -9.73 -4.38
C ASP A 142 12.74 -8.91 -5.37
N PHE A 143 13.36 -8.19 -6.31
CA PHE A 143 12.62 -7.55 -7.39
C PHE A 143 11.73 -8.57 -8.14
N LEU A 144 12.26 -9.74 -8.49
CA LEU A 144 11.48 -10.74 -9.22
C LEU A 144 10.35 -11.35 -8.38
N PHE A 145 10.65 -11.79 -7.15
CA PHE A 145 9.70 -12.58 -6.34
C PHE A 145 8.79 -11.72 -5.47
N MET A 146 9.29 -10.63 -4.93
CA MET A 146 8.56 -9.76 -4.02
C MET A 146 7.71 -8.73 -4.78
N THR A 147 8.27 -8.16 -5.85
CA THR A 147 7.54 -7.19 -6.68
C THR A 147 6.80 -7.85 -7.83
N GLY A 148 7.09 -9.10 -8.18
CA GLY A 148 6.53 -9.75 -9.37
C GLY A 148 7.29 -9.41 -10.66
N GLY A 149 8.47 -8.81 -10.54
CA GLY A 149 9.40 -8.50 -11.62
C GLY A 149 8.90 -7.43 -12.59
N LYS A 150 9.44 -7.49 -13.83
CA LYS A 150 9.14 -6.52 -14.90
C LYS A 150 7.64 -6.35 -15.20
N PRO A 151 6.80 -7.40 -15.34
CA PRO A 151 5.41 -7.19 -15.73
C PRO A 151 4.63 -6.42 -14.67
N PHE A 152 4.81 -6.73 -13.39
CA PHE A 152 4.13 -6.00 -12.32
C PHE A 152 4.65 -4.57 -12.18
N PHE A 153 5.96 -4.36 -12.38
CA PHE A 153 6.54 -3.02 -12.44
C PHE A 153 5.91 -2.17 -13.56
N ILE A 154 5.70 -2.74 -14.76
CA ILE A 154 5.01 -2.07 -15.87
C ILE A 154 3.56 -1.77 -15.52
N VAL A 155 2.84 -2.73 -14.93
CA VAL A 155 1.45 -2.54 -14.48
C VAL A 155 1.36 -1.37 -13.49
N LYS A 156 2.30 -1.27 -12.54
CA LYS A 156 2.36 -0.14 -11.62
C LYS A 156 2.61 1.18 -12.33
N LEU A 157 3.59 1.23 -13.24
CA LEU A 157 3.89 2.43 -14.01
C LEU A 157 2.65 2.90 -14.79
N VAL A 158 1.94 1.98 -15.44
CA VAL A 158 0.67 2.26 -16.13
C VAL A 158 -0.39 2.72 -15.14
N ALA A 159 -0.54 2.07 -13.98
CA ALA A 159 -1.53 2.44 -12.97
C ALA A 159 -1.31 3.84 -12.41
N TYR A 160 -0.07 4.20 -12.06
CA TYR A 160 0.26 5.55 -11.59
C TYR A 160 0.12 6.61 -12.70
N ALA A 161 0.46 6.27 -13.95
CA ALA A 161 0.21 7.14 -15.09
C ALA A 161 -1.30 7.38 -15.32
N LEU A 162 -2.11 6.32 -15.28
CA LEU A 162 -3.56 6.41 -15.39
C LEU A 162 -4.17 7.22 -14.24
N LEU A 163 -3.65 7.09 -13.02
CA LEU A 163 -4.06 7.90 -11.88
C LEU A 163 -3.83 9.39 -12.14
N ALA A 164 -2.62 9.76 -12.58
CA ALA A 164 -2.29 11.14 -12.91
C ALA A 164 -3.12 11.68 -14.11
N CYS A 165 -3.27 10.87 -15.17
CA CYS A 165 -4.14 11.19 -16.30
C CYS A 165 -5.61 11.36 -15.89
N GLY A 166 -6.08 10.57 -14.92
CA GLY A 166 -7.44 10.68 -14.38
C GLY A 166 -7.69 12.04 -13.72
N PHE A 167 -6.73 12.54 -12.93
CA PHE A 167 -6.80 13.90 -12.37
C PHE A 167 -6.74 14.97 -13.46
N ALA A 168 -5.88 14.84 -14.47
CA ALA A 168 -5.80 15.77 -15.59
C ALA A 168 -7.10 15.82 -16.41
N TRP A 169 -7.68 14.65 -16.65
CA TRP A 169 -8.97 14.52 -17.32
C TRP A 169 -10.10 15.16 -16.51
N PHE A 170 -10.13 14.92 -15.19
CA PHE A 170 -11.10 15.54 -14.28
C PHE A 170 -10.99 17.09 -14.27
N ASN A 171 -9.76 17.62 -14.22
CA ASN A 171 -9.51 19.06 -14.28
C ASN A 171 -10.10 19.71 -15.54
N ARG A 172 -9.85 19.08 -16.70
CA ARG A 172 -10.31 19.57 -18.01
C ARG A 172 -11.84 19.62 -18.11
N HIS A 173 -12.54 18.74 -17.41
CA HIS A 173 -13.99 18.71 -17.42
C HIS A 173 -14.63 19.65 -16.40
N GLN A 174 -13.97 19.93 -15.28
CA GLN A 174 -14.49 20.86 -14.29
C GLN A 174 -14.29 22.33 -14.68
N HIS A 175 -13.18 22.66 -15.35
CA HIS A 175 -12.86 24.02 -15.79
C HIS A 175 -12.73 24.08 -17.31
N ASN A 176 -13.59 24.86 -17.98
CA ASN A 176 -13.52 25.15 -19.42
C ASN A 176 -12.27 25.96 -19.83
N TRP A 177 -11.28 26.11 -18.96
CA TRP A 177 -10.12 26.97 -19.18
C TRP A 177 -9.00 26.20 -19.89
N HIS A 178 -8.57 26.71 -21.05
CA HIS A 178 -7.76 25.98 -22.03
C HIS A 178 -6.23 26.03 -21.78
N GLY A 179 -5.77 26.55 -20.64
CA GLY A 179 -4.34 26.85 -20.43
C GLY A 179 -3.57 25.86 -19.55
N GLU A 180 -4.18 25.30 -18.50
CA GLU A 180 -3.47 24.51 -17.49
C GLU A 180 -3.93 23.04 -17.50
N TRP A 181 -2.98 22.11 -17.54
CA TRP A 181 -3.27 20.67 -17.42
C TRP A 181 -3.86 20.32 -16.05
N LEU A 182 -3.36 20.91 -14.96
CA LEU A 182 -3.78 20.63 -13.59
C LEU A 182 -3.81 21.89 -12.72
N ASN A 183 -4.98 22.23 -12.16
CA ASN A 183 -5.14 23.31 -11.18
C ASN A 183 -4.34 23.00 -9.89
N ALA A 184 -3.85 24.01 -9.18
CA ALA A 184 -3.02 23.89 -7.97
C ALA A 184 -3.65 23.00 -6.88
N GLU A 185 -4.94 23.18 -6.61
CA GLU A 185 -5.67 22.39 -5.61
C GLU A 185 -5.76 20.91 -6.01
N LEU A 186 -6.00 20.65 -7.29
CA LEU A 186 -6.11 19.30 -7.82
C LEU A 186 -4.73 18.63 -7.89
N THR A 187 -3.67 19.38 -8.21
CA THR A 187 -2.28 18.90 -8.12
C THR A 187 -1.89 18.54 -6.70
N SER A 188 -2.26 19.37 -5.71
CA SER A 188 -2.05 19.08 -4.29
C SER A 188 -2.76 17.80 -3.87
N THR A 189 -4.02 17.63 -4.30
CA THR A 189 -4.81 16.43 -4.04
C THR A 189 -4.19 15.20 -4.70
N ALA A 190 -3.84 15.29 -5.98
CA ALA A 190 -3.16 14.22 -6.72
C ALA A 190 -1.85 13.82 -6.04
N LEU A 191 -1.01 14.79 -5.65
CA LEU A 191 0.24 14.55 -4.94
C LEU A 191 -0.01 13.81 -3.62
N ARG A 192 -0.96 14.27 -2.80
CA ARG A 192 -1.34 13.60 -1.54
C ARG A 192 -1.82 12.16 -1.77
N THR A 193 -2.61 11.92 -2.81
CA THR A 193 -3.06 10.54 -3.14
C THR A 193 -1.90 9.63 -3.55
N VAL A 194 -1.00 10.11 -4.41
CA VAL A 194 0.20 9.34 -4.83
C VAL A 194 1.11 9.06 -3.65
N ILE A 195 1.37 10.05 -2.81
CA ILE A 195 2.14 9.93 -1.56
C ILE A 195 1.48 8.92 -0.60
N GLY A 196 0.16 8.94 -0.47
CA GLY A 196 -0.60 7.97 0.32
C GLY A 196 -0.44 6.55 -0.17
N PHE A 197 -0.58 6.30 -1.48
CA PHE A 197 -0.32 4.98 -2.07
C PHE A 197 1.14 4.55 -1.88
N LEU A 198 2.09 5.45 -2.12
CA LEU A 198 3.51 5.19 -1.90
C LEU A 198 3.81 4.82 -0.46
N THR A 199 3.12 5.42 0.51
CA THR A 199 3.21 5.04 1.94
C THR A 199 2.80 3.59 2.15
N VAL A 200 1.62 3.22 1.65
CA VAL A 200 1.10 1.85 1.78
C VAL A 200 2.04 0.85 1.12
N GLU A 201 2.55 1.18 -0.07
CA GLU A 201 3.55 0.36 -0.76
C GLU A 201 4.85 0.23 0.03
N ALA A 202 5.36 1.32 0.60
CA ALA A 202 6.57 1.31 1.42
C ALA A 202 6.43 0.36 2.61
N LEU A 203 5.29 0.40 3.30
CA LEU A 203 4.99 -0.48 4.44
C LEU A 203 4.80 -1.95 4.03
N LEU A 204 4.12 -2.19 2.91
CA LEU A 204 3.96 -3.53 2.36
C LEU A 204 5.31 -4.13 1.97
N TYR A 205 6.18 -3.35 1.33
CA TYR A 205 7.50 -3.83 0.94
C TYR A 205 8.43 -3.98 2.15
N SER A 206 8.48 -3.02 3.05
CA SER A 206 9.30 -3.13 4.26
C SER A 206 8.93 -4.40 5.07
N SER A 207 7.64 -4.70 5.22
CA SER A 207 7.17 -5.89 5.94
C SER A 207 7.58 -7.21 5.32
N ASN A 208 7.67 -7.29 3.99
CA ASN A 208 7.98 -8.53 3.29
C ASN A 208 9.48 -8.74 3.06
N SER A 209 10.31 -7.70 3.26
CA SER A 209 11.72 -7.69 2.88
C SER A 209 12.56 -8.77 3.59
N LEU A 210 12.40 -8.88 4.91
CA LEU A 210 13.08 -9.87 5.76
C LEU A 210 12.15 -11.01 6.20
N PHE A 211 10.84 -10.75 6.27
CA PHE A 211 9.86 -11.73 6.70
C PHE A 211 9.91 -13.04 5.90
N LEU A 212 10.05 -12.94 4.57
CA LEU A 212 10.09 -14.12 3.71
C LEU A 212 11.29 -15.01 4.03
N GLU A 213 12.44 -14.42 4.36
CA GLU A 213 13.65 -15.16 4.70
C GLU A 213 13.51 -15.88 6.04
N VAL A 214 12.95 -15.19 7.05
CA VAL A 214 12.66 -15.78 8.37
C VAL A 214 11.66 -16.93 8.22
N ARG A 215 10.60 -16.72 7.44
CA ARG A 215 9.54 -17.72 7.25
C ARG A 215 10.03 -18.96 6.51
N GLN A 216 10.84 -18.78 5.47
CA GLN A 216 11.36 -19.87 4.65
C GLN A 216 12.62 -20.50 5.24
N GLN A 217 13.09 -20.03 6.40
CA GLN A 217 14.37 -20.45 6.99
C GLN A 217 15.53 -20.29 6.01
N ALA A 218 15.43 -19.32 5.11
CA ALA A 218 16.38 -19.06 4.05
C ALA A 218 17.57 -18.19 4.50
N ILE A 219 17.55 -17.74 5.76
CA ILE A 219 18.63 -16.96 6.38
C ILE A 219 19.95 -17.76 6.38
N GLY A 220 19.91 -19.07 6.68
CA GLY A 220 21.10 -19.93 6.67
C GLY A 220 21.74 -20.03 5.28
N PRO A 221 20.99 -20.45 4.24
CA PRO A 221 21.47 -20.45 2.86
C PRO A 221 21.96 -19.08 2.37
N LEU A 222 21.30 -17.99 2.79
CA LEU A 222 21.68 -16.63 2.44
C LEU A 222 23.07 -16.25 2.98
N ARG A 223 23.46 -16.78 4.15
CA ARG A 223 24.80 -16.59 4.72
C ARG A 223 25.90 -17.39 4.01
N MET A 224 25.56 -18.45 3.30
CA MET A 224 26.56 -19.18 2.49
C MET A 224 27.03 -18.36 1.30
N VAL A 225 26.32 -17.28 0.96
CA VAL A 225 26.74 -16.33 -0.07
C VAL A 225 27.86 -15.45 0.51
N PRO A 226 28.99 -15.28 -0.20
CA PRO A 226 30.14 -14.51 0.28
C PRO A 226 29.89 -12.99 0.22
N ILE A 227 28.83 -12.51 0.87
CA ILE A 227 28.44 -11.10 0.94
C ILE A 227 28.30 -10.73 2.43
N PRO A 228 28.91 -9.62 2.89
CA PRO A 228 28.76 -9.20 4.28
C PRO A 228 27.32 -8.80 4.60
N THR A 229 26.89 -9.05 5.84
CA THR A 229 25.51 -8.84 6.31
C THR A 229 24.98 -7.44 6.01
N SER A 230 25.78 -6.40 6.22
CA SER A 230 25.38 -5.01 5.94
C SER A 230 25.04 -4.79 4.46
N VAL A 231 25.84 -5.36 3.56
CA VAL A 231 25.59 -5.28 2.11
C VAL A 231 24.36 -6.09 1.73
N ALA A 232 24.12 -7.25 2.37
CA ALA A 232 22.90 -8.01 2.14
C ALA A 232 21.65 -7.22 2.54
N LEU A 233 21.64 -6.61 3.73
CA LEU A 233 20.54 -5.74 4.19
C LEU A 233 20.37 -4.50 3.31
N PHE A 234 21.46 -3.90 2.84
CA PHE A 234 21.39 -2.79 1.89
C PHE A 234 20.79 -3.21 0.55
N GLN A 235 21.14 -4.40 0.04
CA GLN A 235 20.52 -4.97 -1.16
C GLN A 235 19.01 -5.23 -0.96
N LYS A 236 18.58 -5.66 0.24
CA LYS A 236 17.17 -5.79 0.59
C LYS A 236 16.43 -4.44 0.52
N ALA A 237 17.02 -3.40 1.10
CA ALA A 237 16.47 -2.05 1.05
C ALA A 237 16.43 -1.50 -0.39
N ALA A 238 17.48 -1.73 -1.17
CA ALA A 238 17.55 -1.32 -2.57
C ALA A 238 16.48 -2.00 -3.44
N ALA A 239 16.15 -3.27 -3.19
CA ALA A 239 15.06 -3.95 -3.87
C ALA A 239 13.71 -3.27 -3.60
N CYS A 240 13.45 -2.91 -2.34
CA CYS A 240 12.24 -2.17 -1.96
C CYS A 240 12.19 -0.78 -2.61
N PHE A 241 13.33 -0.09 -2.67
CA PHE A 241 13.43 1.22 -3.34
C PHE A 241 13.11 1.13 -4.84
N ILE A 242 13.69 0.15 -5.54
CA ILE A 242 13.37 -0.10 -6.97
C ILE A 242 11.87 -0.40 -7.13
N ALA A 243 11.26 -1.15 -6.21
CA ALA A 243 9.83 -1.46 -6.26
C ALA A 243 8.92 -0.22 -6.17
N MET A 244 9.37 0.81 -5.47
CA MET A 244 8.66 2.07 -5.23
C MET A 244 8.89 3.12 -6.32
N LEU A 245 9.83 2.87 -7.23
CA LEU A 245 10.27 3.81 -8.26
C LEU A 245 9.11 4.38 -9.10
N PRO A 246 8.09 3.60 -9.56
CA PRO A 246 6.99 4.16 -10.33
C PRO A 246 6.20 5.25 -9.58
N GLY A 247 5.88 5.00 -8.30
CA GLY A 247 5.20 5.99 -7.47
C GLY A 247 6.07 7.23 -7.21
N MET A 248 7.37 7.02 -6.97
CA MET A 248 8.33 8.13 -6.81
C MET A 248 8.44 8.99 -8.07
N MET A 249 8.49 8.37 -9.26
CA MET A 249 8.52 9.08 -10.53
C MET A 249 7.27 9.93 -10.74
N THR A 250 6.08 9.40 -10.44
CA THR A 250 4.83 10.16 -10.58
C THR A 250 4.74 11.29 -9.56
N ALA A 251 5.14 11.07 -8.30
CA ALA A 251 5.22 12.13 -7.30
C ALA A 251 6.20 13.24 -7.73
N LEU A 252 7.39 12.86 -8.21
CA LEU A 252 8.39 13.80 -8.71
C LEU A 252 7.88 14.57 -9.93
N ALA A 253 7.20 13.91 -10.87
CA ALA A 253 6.61 14.56 -12.03
C ALA A 253 5.56 15.60 -11.64
N LEU A 254 4.70 15.33 -10.64
CA LEU A 254 3.73 16.28 -10.11
C LEU A 254 4.41 17.47 -9.41
N ILE A 255 5.48 17.22 -8.66
CA ILE A 255 6.28 18.27 -8.00
C ILE A 255 6.96 19.17 -9.03
N ILE A 256 7.58 18.58 -10.06
CA ILE A 256 8.24 19.33 -11.15
C ILE A 256 7.21 20.13 -11.97
N TYR A 257 6.04 19.55 -12.22
CA TYR A 257 4.97 20.20 -12.98
C TYR A 257 4.50 21.50 -12.31
N ARG A 258 4.30 21.49 -10.98
CA ARG A 258 3.87 22.68 -10.23
C ARG A 258 4.58 22.77 -8.88
N PRO A 259 5.82 23.27 -8.85
CA PRO A 259 6.60 23.36 -7.61
C PRO A 259 5.92 24.27 -6.60
N SER A 260 5.13 25.26 -7.04
CA SER A 260 4.41 26.16 -6.15
C SER A 260 3.50 25.44 -5.15
N VAL A 261 3.02 24.23 -5.44
CA VAL A 261 2.23 23.43 -4.48
C VAL A 261 2.99 23.14 -3.18
N LEU A 262 4.32 22.97 -3.23
CA LEU A 262 5.15 22.78 -2.04
C LEU A 262 5.49 24.08 -1.33
N TRP A 263 5.47 25.22 -2.04
CA TRP A 263 5.99 26.49 -1.54
C TRP A 263 4.90 27.49 -1.15
N SER A 264 3.72 27.44 -1.79
CA SER A 264 2.62 28.41 -1.61
C SER A 264 1.86 28.16 -0.31
N ASP A 265 1.76 26.90 0.11
CA ASP A 265 1.09 26.53 1.35
C ASP A 265 2.15 26.14 2.40
N ARG A 266 2.42 27.06 3.33
CA ARG A 266 3.38 26.84 4.44
C ARG A 266 3.07 25.56 5.22
N GLY A 267 1.79 25.13 5.26
CA GLY A 267 1.40 23.89 5.90
C GLY A 267 1.83 22.64 5.12
N VAL A 268 1.88 22.69 3.79
CA VAL A 268 2.18 21.51 2.96
C VAL A 268 3.64 21.08 3.08
N ALA A 269 4.58 22.03 3.12
CA ALA A 269 5.98 21.69 3.33
C ALA A 269 6.19 20.96 4.67
N GLU A 270 5.69 21.54 5.76
CA GLU A 270 5.79 20.97 7.11
C GLU A 270 5.09 19.61 7.21
N GLN A 271 3.91 19.47 6.61
CA GLN A 271 3.19 18.19 6.53
C GLN A 271 3.95 17.15 5.73
N THR A 272 4.59 17.53 4.61
CA THR A 272 5.38 16.61 3.77
C THR A 272 6.62 16.11 4.51
N ILE A 273 7.28 17.00 5.25
CA ILE A 273 8.42 16.66 6.11
C ILE A 273 7.99 15.70 7.22
N ALA A 274 6.93 16.04 7.96
CA ALA A 274 6.39 15.18 9.01
C ALA A 274 5.97 13.82 8.46
N TRP A 275 5.35 13.79 7.28
CA TRP A 275 5.00 12.56 6.58
C TRP A 275 6.23 11.73 6.22
N LEU A 276 7.28 12.32 5.63
CA LEU A 276 8.52 11.61 5.30
C LEU A 276 9.13 10.95 6.54
N PHE A 277 9.17 11.67 7.66
CA PHE A 277 9.65 11.12 8.93
C PHE A 277 8.82 9.94 9.41
N VAL A 278 7.50 10.10 9.39
CA VAL A 278 6.57 9.04 9.80
C VAL A 278 6.75 7.81 8.93
N VAL A 279 6.83 7.96 7.61
CA VAL A 279 7.05 6.83 6.70
C VAL A 279 8.39 6.18 6.98
N PHE A 280 9.46 6.96 7.17
CA PHE A 280 10.79 6.42 7.43
C PHE A 280 10.87 5.64 8.75
N VAL A 281 10.32 6.17 9.84
CA VAL A 281 10.23 5.46 11.13
C VAL A 281 9.35 4.21 10.99
N SER A 282 8.22 4.35 10.31
CA SER A 282 7.26 3.26 10.13
C SER A 282 7.85 2.12 9.33
N THR A 283 8.62 2.39 8.27
CA THR A 283 9.26 1.33 7.48
C THR A 283 10.30 0.58 8.30
N HIS A 284 11.16 1.25 9.06
CA HIS A 284 12.15 0.61 9.92
C HIS A 284 11.50 -0.22 11.04
N LEU A 285 10.47 0.32 11.70
CA LEU A 285 9.72 -0.41 12.71
C LEU A 285 9.01 -1.63 12.11
N THR A 286 8.49 -1.52 10.90
CA THR A 286 7.86 -2.64 10.18
C THR A 286 8.88 -3.74 9.87
N VAL A 287 10.10 -3.36 9.42
CA VAL A 287 11.19 -4.32 9.21
C VAL A 287 11.55 -5.03 10.51
N LEU A 288 11.72 -4.29 11.61
CA LEU A 288 12.02 -4.85 12.92
C LEU A 288 10.94 -5.85 13.37
N LEU A 289 9.67 -5.45 13.34
CA LEU A 289 8.55 -6.31 13.75
C LEU A 289 8.41 -7.54 12.85
N SER A 290 8.81 -7.46 11.58
CA SER A 290 8.82 -8.60 10.67
C SER A 290 9.81 -9.71 11.06
N LEU A 291 10.84 -9.37 11.86
CA LEU A 291 11.79 -10.34 12.43
C LEU A 291 11.26 -11.02 13.70
N TYR A 292 10.30 -10.40 14.39
CA TYR A 292 9.73 -10.91 15.64
C TYR A 292 8.42 -11.65 15.44
N VAL A 293 7.57 -11.14 14.55
CA VAL A 293 6.18 -11.58 14.39
C VAL A 293 6.00 -12.28 13.06
N ARG A 294 5.37 -13.47 13.08
CA ARG A 294 5.10 -14.23 11.86
C ARG A 294 4.02 -13.57 10.99
N TRP A 295 2.75 -13.60 11.40
CA TRP A 295 1.64 -13.24 10.50
C TRP A 295 1.07 -11.84 10.73
N ALA A 296 1.35 -11.23 11.88
CA ALA A 296 0.80 -9.94 12.28
C ALA A 296 1.80 -8.78 12.16
N ALA A 297 2.95 -8.96 11.51
CA ALA A 297 3.99 -7.93 11.44
C ALA A 297 3.47 -6.61 10.85
N LEU A 298 2.77 -6.67 9.70
CA LEU A 298 2.21 -5.47 9.06
C LEU A 298 1.07 -4.81 9.86
N PRO A 299 0.00 -5.52 10.29
CA PRO A 299 -1.06 -4.87 11.08
C PRO A 299 -0.55 -4.37 12.43
N LEU A 300 0.38 -5.08 13.08
CA LEU A 300 1.00 -4.63 14.32
C LEU A 300 1.87 -3.39 14.07
N ALA A 301 2.62 -3.35 12.98
CA ALA A 301 3.40 -2.17 12.61
C ALA A 301 2.47 -0.98 12.33
N VAL A 302 1.39 -1.16 11.57
CA VAL A 302 0.41 -0.08 11.31
C VAL A 302 -0.25 0.40 12.61
N LEU A 303 -0.62 -0.50 13.52
CA LEU A 303 -1.18 -0.12 14.82
C LEU A 303 -0.15 0.63 15.68
N ALA A 304 1.07 0.09 15.78
CA ALA A 304 2.15 0.70 16.53
C ALA A 304 2.51 2.07 15.96
N THR A 305 2.60 2.21 14.64
CA THR A 305 2.89 3.49 13.99
C THR A 305 1.74 4.47 14.11
N SER A 306 0.48 4.01 14.07
CA SER A 306 -0.69 4.88 14.29
C SER A 306 -0.73 5.45 15.70
N ILE A 307 -0.43 4.62 16.72
CA ILE A 307 -0.32 5.08 18.12
C ILE A 307 0.89 6.03 18.25
N SER A 308 2.02 5.62 17.68
CA SER A 308 3.25 6.39 17.70
C SER A 308 3.11 7.73 16.98
N PHE A 309 2.28 7.81 15.93
CA PHE A 309 2.03 9.03 15.16
C PHE A 309 1.45 10.13 16.03
N GLY A 310 0.51 9.79 16.92
CA GLY A 310 -0.06 10.73 17.88
C GLY A 310 0.98 11.33 18.83
N CYS A 311 2.04 10.58 19.15
CA CYS A 311 3.12 11.04 20.02
C CYS A 311 4.24 11.76 19.25
N PHE A 312 4.67 11.23 18.11
CA PHE A 312 5.83 11.73 17.38
C PHE A 312 5.53 12.97 16.56
N VAL A 313 4.35 13.10 15.95
CA VAL A 313 4.05 14.24 15.09
C VAL A 313 4.07 15.56 15.87
N PRO A 314 3.40 15.70 17.02
CA PRO A 314 3.48 16.92 17.81
C PRO A 314 4.90 17.23 18.27
N LEU A 315 5.69 16.20 18.63
CA LEU A 315 7.09 16.36 19.03
C LEU A 315 7.94 16.89 17.87
N ILE A 316 7.85 16.28 16.69
CA ILE A 316 8.59 16.69 15.49
C ILE A 316 8.19 18.10 15.07
N MET A 317 6.88 18.41 15.06
CA MET A 317 6.39 19.75 14.71
C MET A 317 6.86 20.79 15.73
N GLY A 318 6.82 20.46 17.03
CA GLY A 318 7.32 21.33 18.10
C GLY A 318 8.82 21.59 17.99
N MET A 319 9.63 20.55 17.79
CA MET A 319 11.08 20.70 17.58
C MET A 319 11.39 21.49 16.31
N ASN A 320 10.63 21.28 15.22
CA ASN A 320 10.78 22.07 13.99
C ASN A 320 10.46 23.54 14.23
N ALA A 321 9.38 23.85 14.97
CA ALA A 321 9.03 25.22 15.30
C ALA A 321 10.11 25.91 16.15
N ILE A 322 10.69 25.21 17.13
CA ILE A 322 11.77 25.73 17.98
C ILE A 322 13.06 25.95 17.19
N THR A 323 13.50 24.97 16.42
CA THR A 323 14.73 25.10 15.60
C THR A 323 14.59 26.21 14.56
N ARG A 324 13.40 26.32 13.96
CA ARG A 324 13.06 27.39 13.03
C ARG A 324 13.09 28.77 13.67
N SER A 325 12.52 28.93 14.87
CA SER A 325 12.50 30.21 15.58
C SER A 325 13.92 30.64 15.98
N VAL A 326 14.73 29.71 16.48
CA VAL A 326 16.14 29.94 16.80
C VAL A 326 16.93 30.33 15.55
N ALA A 327 16.75 29.62 14.43
CA ALA A 327 17.43 29.95 13.18
C ALA A 327 17.02 31.33 12.64
N ALA A 328 15.75 31.71 12.78
CA ALA A 328 15.25 33.02 12.39
C ALA A 328 15.85 34.15 13.25
N VAL A 329 15.94 33.96 14.57
CA VAL A 329 16.55 34.95 15.49
C VAL A 329 18.03 35.16 15.18
N ASN A 330 18.74 34.11 14.75
CA ASN A 330 20.16 34.19 14.39
C ASN A 330 20.41 34.64 12.94
N GLY A 331 19.37 35.05 12.19
CA GLY A 331 19.51 35.53 10.82
C GLY A 331 20.00 34.47 9.83
N ILE A 332 19.82 33.18 10.13
CA ILE A 332 20.27 32.08 9.25
C ILE A 332 19.34 32.00 8.03
N PRO A 333 19.86 32.14 6.79
CA PRO A 333 19.06 31.91 5.59
C PRO A 333 18.60 30.45 5.55
N PHE A 334 17.42 30.18 4.98
CA PHE A 334 16.84 28.81 4.91
C PHE A 334 16.47 28.16 6.26
N HIS A 335 16.12 28.96 7.28
CA HIS A 335 15.67 28.52 8.61
C HIS A 335 14.70 27.32 8.64
N VAL A 336 13.83 27.14 7.62
CA VAL A 336 12.95 25.97 7.48
C VAL A 336 13.77 24.69 7.27
N TRP A 337 14.67 24.67 6.29
CA TRP A 337 15.47 23.48 5.95
C TRP A 337 16.47 23.11 7.03
N THR A 338 17.01 24.11 7.75
CA THR A 338 17.86 23.88 8.92
C THR A 338 17.10 23.12 10.00
N GLY A 339 15.85 23.52 10.30
CA GLY A 339 15.00 22.79 11.25
C GLY A 339 14.74 21.35 10.84
N VAL A 340 14.47 21.12 9.54
CA VAL A 340 14.32 19.75 8.98
C VAL A 340 15.58 18.92 9.18
N ALA A 341 16.74 19.45 8.81
CA ALA A 341 18.00 18.73 8.90
C ALA A 341 18.34 18.37 10.36
N VAL A 342 18.18 19.33 11.28
CA VAL A 342 18.41 19.11 12.72
C VAL A 342 17.45 18.06 13.26
N ASN A 343 16.15 18.16 12.95
CA ASN A 343 15.17 17.16 13.37
C ASN A 343 15.47 15.78 12.79
N PHE A 344 15.95 15.71 11.54
CA PHE A 344 16.33 14.46 10.92
C PHE A 344 17.50 13.80 11.64
N VAL A 345 18.54 14.57 11.97
CA VAL A 345 19.68 14.06 12.73
C VAL A 345 19.25 13.54 14.10
N TRP A 346 18.39 14.28 14.82
CA TRP A 346 17.92 13.85 16.13
C TRP A 346 17.02 12.62 16.08
N LEU A 347 16.08 12.58 15.13
CA LEU A 347 15.23 11.42 14.91
C LEU A 347 16.08 10.20 14.52
N TRP A 348 17.05 10.40 13.64
CA TRP A 348 17.96 9.34 13.24
C TRP A 348 18.75 8.81 14.43
N LEU A 349 19.40 9.68 15.19
CA LEU A 349 20.23 9.30 16.33
C LEU A 349 19.44 8.59 17.43
N PHE A 350 18.26 9.09 17.80
CA PHE A 350 17.53 8.60 18.97
C PHE A 350 16.46 7.55 18.67
N VAL A 351 15.92 7.51 17.46
CA VAL A 351 14.85 6.58 17.10
C VAL A 351 15.33 5.55 16.09
N LEU A 352 15.94 5.97 14.99
CA LEU A 352 16.24 5.07 13.88
C LEU A 352 17.49 4.24 14.15
N LEU A 353 18.57 4.83 14.66
CA LEU A 353 19.82 4.14 14.94
C LEU A 353 19.62 2.98 15.94
N PRO A 354 18.89 3.11 17.06
CA PRO A 354 18.58 1.97 17.92
C PRO A 354 17.78 0.87 17.21
N ILE A 355 16.82 1.24 16.35
CA ILE A 355 16.03 0.28 15.57
C ILE A 355 16.94 -0.45 14.56
N GLU A 356 17.83 0.26 13.87
CA GLU A 356 18.79 -0.31 12.92
C GLU A 356 19.76 -1.28 13.61
N ILE A 357 20.32 -0.89 14.77
CA ILE A 357 21.18 -1.76 15.57
C ILE A 357 20.44 -3.03 15.99
N GLU A 358 19.19 -2.90 16.44
CA GLU A 358 18.39 -4.05 16.85
C GLU A 358 18.00 -4.96 15.67
N ILE A 359 17.72 -4.40 14.49
CA ILE A 359 17.51 -5.17 13.24
C ILE A 359 18.76 -6.00 12.94
N VAL A 360 19.94 -5.39 12.96
CA VAL A 360 21.22 -6.08 12.68
C VAL A 360 21.51 -7.15 13.73
N ARG A 361 21.34 -6.82 15.01
CA ARG A 361 21.52 -7.75 16.13
C ARG A 361 20.59 -8.96 15.98
N ARG A 362 19.30 -8.71 15.79
CA ARG A 362 18.29 -9.77 15.66
C ARG A 362 18.52 -10.63 14.43
N TRP A 363 18.91 -10.00 13.33
CA TRP A 363 19.30 -10.71 12.12
C TRP A 363 20.46 -11.67 12.39
N ASN A 364 21.54 -11.20 13.03
CA ASN A 364 22.70 -12.02 13.38
C ASN A 364 22.34 -13.20 14.30
N THR A 365 21.51 -12.96 15.32
CA THR A 365 21.01 -14.01 16.22
C THR A 365 20.20 -15.08 15.49
N LEU A 366 19.30 -14.68 14.59
CA LEU A 366 18.50 -15.63 13.81
C LEU A 366 19.33 -16.46 12.84
N SER A 367 20.48 -15.94 12.44
CA SER A 367 21.43 -16.63 11.59
C SER A 367 22.48 -17.47 12.34
N GLY A 368 22.39 -17.57 13.67
CA GLY A 368 23.23 -18.45 14.49
C GLY A 368 24.60 -17.90 14.91
N GLU A 369 24.77 -16.56 14.93
CA GLU A 369 25.83 -15.86 15.68
C GLU A 369 25.30 -15.40 17.03
#